data_AF-A0A3G6RIN3-F1
#
_entry.id   AF-A0A3G6RIN3-F1
#
_cell.length_a   1.000
_cell.length_b   1.000
_cell.length_c   1.000
_cell.angle_alpha   90.00
_cell.angle_beta   90.00
_cell.angle_gamma   90.00
#
_symmetry.space_group_name_H-M   'P 1'
#
loop_
_entity.id
_entity.type
_entity.pdbx_description
1 polymer ?
#
loop_
_entity_poly.entity_id
_entity_poly.type
_entity_poly.pdbx_seq_one_letter_code
_entity_poly.pdbx_strand_id
1 'polypeptide(L)'
;MRVLYLLCVFIFCSSAAQKVLPLDTLKLKEAKDMLADDYGNLYIYKNKDFSFTKYDSLGKQIGRMMLTVPYKVQNVQNPLNIPLFSENAQEMKFIDQNMNEIQKIDFKQKFGFIRMAYAEDLQQLWLLDDSTKRLIQYNFRNDTTINSYPFDISFEDLMDILVYENKVYILTRKHIRVYTLKFEKIFEAPLDNGKRFRRENDTILVIANNSILKYVPEKGMAIVFEDKDAQIVDKNILSYFEINGNKLYLYSLEKVKKRKQSDEPESQPEVPPQSTEKPVENADGKPNETEVKKQPSDNTLGKLIEDASEVQTEAVEKLIN
;
A
#
# COMPACT_ATOMS: atom_id res chain seq x y z
N MET A 1 32.72 42.28 4.60
CA MET A 1 31.54 42.96 4.03
C MET A 1 30.94 42.20 2.85
N ARG A 2 31.25 42.48 1.57
CA ARG A 2 30.46 41.99 0.41
C ARG A 2 30.21 40.48 0.35
N VAL A 3 31.21 39.64 0.67
CA VAL A 3 31.06 38.16 0.68
C VAL A 3 30.05 37.67 1.73
N LEU A 4 29.92 38.38 2.86
CA LEU A 4 29.00 37.99 3.93
C LEU A 4 27.53 38.10 3.50
N TYR A 5 27.19 39.14 2.72
CA TYR A 5 25.85 39.29 2.14
C TYR A 5 25.49 38.15 1.20
N LEU A 6 26.43 37.69 0.37
CA LEU A 6 26.24 36.53 -0.51
C LEU A 6 25.92 35.26 0.29
N LEU A 7 26.66 35.03 1.38
CA LEU A 7 26.47 33.87 2.25
C LEU A 7 25.11 33.91 2.97
N CYS A 8 24.64 35.09 3.40
CA CYS A 8 23.29 35.26 3.96
C CYS A 8 22.17 34.93 2.96
N VAL A 9 22.32 35.26 1.66
CA VAL A 9 21.28 34.99 0.65
C VAL A 9 21.02 33.49 0.48
N PHE A 10 22.06 32.66 0.43
CA PHE A 10 21.90 31.21 0.28
C PHE A 10 21.20 30.54 1.48
N ILE A 11 21.37 31.07 2.70
CA ILE A 11 20.74 30.52 3.90
C ILE A 11 19.20 30.65 3.83
N PHE A 12 18.67 31.75 3.29
CA PHE A 12 17.21 31.96 3.17
C PHE A 12 16.54 31.09 2.09
N CYS A 13 17.28 30.67 1.05
CA CYS A 13 16.71 29.85 -0.03
C CYS A 13 16.38 28.40 0.41
N SER A 14 17.09 27.87 1.42
CA SER A 14 16.93 26.48 1.87
C SER A 14 15.61 26.20 2.62
N SER A 15 14.96 27.23 3.16
CA SER A 15 13.81 27.09 4.07
C SER A 15 12.47 26.82 3.37
N ALA A 16 12.38 26.97 2.04
CA ALA A 16 11.12 26.91 1.28
C ALA A 16 10.64 25.47 0.93
N ALA A 17 11.21 24.44 1.54
CA ALA A 17 10.99 23.05 1.13
C ALA A 17 9.64 22.42 1.55
N GLN A 18 9.02 22.91 2.62
CA GLN A 18 7.77 22.39 3.19
C GLN A 18 6.59 23.30 2.86
N LYS A 19 5.58 22.77 2.13
CA LYS A 19 4.27 23.42 2.03
C LYS A 19 3.42 23.09 3.25
N VAL A 20 3.57 23.86 4.32
CA VAL A 20 2.55 23.91 5.38
C VAL A 20 1.31 24.56 4.80
N LEU A 21 0.30 23.76 4.49
CA LEU A 21 -1.01 24.28 4.07
C LEU A 21 -1.68 24.89 5.32
N PRO A 22 -2.15 26.16 5.28
CA PRO A 22 -2.77 26.83 6.42
C PRO A 22 -4.22 26.34 6.65
N LEU A 23 -4.32 25.11 7.15
CA LEU A 23 -5.54 24.32 7.18
C LEU A 23 -6.38 24.53 8.45
N ASP A 24 -6.57 25.79 8.87
CA ASP A 24 -7.51 26.15 9.96
C ASP A 24 -8.98 25.77 9.64
N THR A 25 -9.29 25.49 8.37
CA THR A 25 -10.57 24.91 7.92
C THR A 25 -10.71 23.43 8.30
N LEU A 26 -9.60 22.67 8.39
CA LEU A 26 -9.62 21.29 8.82
C LEU A 26 -9.74 21.25 10.35
N LYS A 27 -10.87 20.76 10.84
CA LYS A 27 -11.13 20.60 12.28
C LYS A 27 -10.43 19.35 12.84
N LEU A 28 -9.10 19.30 12.68
CA LEU A 28 -8.22 18.13 12.91
C LEU A 28 -8.22 17.63 14.35
N LYS A 29 -8.37 18.51 15.35
CA LYS A 29 -8.41 18.19 16.79
C LYS A 29 -9.42 17.10 17.21
N GLU A 30 -10.37 16.73 16.36
CA GLU A 30 -11.36 15.66 16.61
C GLU A 30 -11.32 14.52 15.57
N ALA A 31 -10.31 14.49 14.70
CA ALA A 31 -10.10 13.41 13.76
C ALA A 31 -9.71 12.12 14.51
N LYS A 32 -10.47 11.04 14.30
CA LYS A 32 -10.05 9.68 14.68
C LYS A 32 -9.14 9.08 13.62
N ASP A 33 -9.44 9.38 12.36
CA ASP A 33 -8.70 8.88 11.22
C ASP A 33 -8.71 9.89 10.05
N MET A 34 -7.68 9.79 9.21
CA MET A 34 -7.50 10.53 7.97
C MET A 34 -7.06 9.55 6.88
N LEU A 35 -7.68 9.66 5.71
CA LEU A 35 -7.33 8.91 4.51
C LEU A 35 -7.16 9.87 3.31
N ALA A 36 -6.24 9.59 2.40
CA ALA A 36 -5.99 10.35 1.19
C ALA A 36 -6.31 9.52 -0.07
N ASP A 37 -7.10 10.08 -0.98
CA ASP A 37 -7.33 9.46 -2.29
C ASP A 37 -6.19 9.79 -3.27
N ASP A 38 -6.13 9.02 -4.35
CA ASP A 38 -5.06 9.12 -5.34
C ASP A 38 -5.23 10.35 -6.28
N TYR A 39 -6.31 11.14 -6.09
CA TYR A 39 -6.53 12.46 -6.70
C TYR A 39 -6.11 13.62 -5.78
N GLY A 40 -5.71 13.34 -4.54
CA GLY A 40 -5.26 14.33 -3.56
C GLY A 40 -6.38 14.94 -2.70
N ASN A 41 -7.58 14.37 -2.69
CA ASN A 41 -8.61 14.73 -1.72
C ASN A 41 -8.33 14.08 -0.36
N LEU A 42 -8.75 14.76 0.70
CA LEU A 42 -8.55 14.36 2.09
C LEU A 42 -9.89 13.98 2.72
N TYR A 43 -9.93 12.80 3.33
CA TYR A 43 -11.11 12.23 3.97
C TYR A 43 -10.86 12.12 5.47
N ILE A 44 -11.68 12.80 6.27
CA ILE A 44 -11.54 12.83 7.73
C ILE A 44 -12.76 12.18 8.36
N TYR A 45 -12.52 11.19 9.23
CA TYR A 45 -13.55 10.54 10.04
C TYR A 45 -13.47 10.98 11.50
N LYS A 46 -14.61 11.42 12.05
CA LYS A 46 -14.75 11.86 13.44
C LYS A 46 -15.59 10.88 14.25
N ASN A 47 -15.04 10.36 15.35
CA ASN A 47 -15.77 9.44 16.23
C ASN A 47 -16.75 10.15 17.20
N LYS A 48 -16.78 11.49 17.20
CA LYS A 48 -17.59 12.30 18.12
C LYS A 48 -18.98 12.62 17.59
N ASP A 49 -19.09 12.88 16.28
CA ASP A 49 -20.34 13.20 15.59
C ASP A 49 -20.60 12.26 14.38
N PHE A 50 -19.80 11.19 14.27
CA PHE A 50 -19.78 10.23 13.15
C PHE A 50 -19.77 10.90 11.75
N SER A 51 -19.18 12.10 11.66
CA SER A 51 -19.04 12.78 10.38
C SER A 51 -17.88 12.19 9.58
N PHE A 52 -18.16 11.92 8.31
CA PHE A 52 -17.16 11.58 7.31
C PHE A 52 -17.11 12.71 6.29
N THR A 53 -16.01 13.47 6.30
CA THR A 53 -15.92 14.76 5.61
C THR A 53 -14.80 14.74 4.58
N LYS A 54 -15.11 15.12 3.34
CA LYS A 54 -14.19 15.21 2.20
C LYS A 54 -13.78 16.65 1.96
N TYR A 55 -12.48 16.86 1.81
CA TYR A 55 -11.84 18.13 1.49
C TYR A 55 -11.01 17.99 0.21
N ASP A 56 -10.89 19.07 -0.57
CA ASP A 56 -9.95 19.09 -1.70
C ASP A 56 -8.49 19.29 -1.24
N SER A 57 -7.57 19.23 -2.20
CA SER A 57 -6.12 19.44 -1.97
C SER A 57 -5.73 20.85 -1.51
N LEU A 58 -6.70 21.79 -1.47
CA LEU A 58 -6.54 23.14 -0.92
C LEU A 58 -7.16 23.29 0.48
N GLY A 59 -7.81 22.25 1.00
CA GLY A 59 -8.45 22.24 2.32
C GLY A 59 -9.87 22.81 2.36
N LYS A 60 -10.51 23.03 1.21
CA LYS A 60 -11.92 23.42 1.14
C LYS A 60 -12.78 22.18 1.33
N GLN A 61 -13.80 22.26 2.19
CA GLN A 61 -14.77 21.18 2.33
C GLN A 61 -15.61 21.06 1.05
N ILE A 62 -15.61 19.88 0.44
CA ILE A 62 -16.33 19.58 -0.80
C ILE A 62 -17.43 18.51 -0.65
N GLY A 63 -17.43 17.76 0.46
CA GLY A 63 -18.51 16.83 0.81
C GLY A 63 -18.54 16.49 2.29
N ARG A 64 -19.70 16.10 2.83
CA ARG A 64 -19.84 15.62 4.21
C ARG A 64 -21.04 14.67 4.32
N MET A 65 -20.78 13.45 4.76
CA MET A 65 -21.81 12.50 5.20
C MET A 65 -21.90 12.52 6.74
N MET A 66 -23.13 12.42 7.26
CA MET A 66 -23.40 12.15 8.67
C MET A 66 -23.84 10.71 8.81
N LEU A 67 -23.10 9.90 9.56
CA LEU A 67 -23.43 8.50 9.79
C LEU A 67 -24.22 8.36 11.10
N THR A 68 -25.21 7.49 11.13
CA THR A 68 -26.07 7.29 12.32
C THR A 68 -25.45 6.40 13.39
N VAL A 69 -24.39 5.66 13.04
CA VAL A 69 -23.63 4.72 13.88
C VAL A 69 -22.14 4.81 13.52
N PRO A 70 -21.23 4.26 14.33
CA PRO A 70 -19.82 4.17 13.94
C PRO A 70 -19.64 3.33 12.68
N TYR A 71 -18.84 3.84 11.74
CA TYR A 71 -18.28 3.05 10.65
C TYR A 71 -16.76 3.07 10.71
N LYS A 72 -16.16 2.05 10.10
CA LYS A 72 -14.77 2.03 9.67
C LYS A 72 -14.71 2.16 8.16
N VAL A 73 -13.98 3.14 7.67
CA VAL A 73 -13.65 3.28 6.24
C VAL A 73 -12.56 2.27 5.91
N GLN A 74 -12.73 1.48 4.85
CA GLN A 74 -11.76 0.45 4.47
C GLN A 74 -10.58 1.07 3.70
N ASN A 75 -10.88 1.82 2.63
CA ASN A 75 -9.93 2.66 1.90
C ASN A 75 -10.69 3.75 1.14
N VAL A 76 -9.98 4.75 0.61
CA VAL A 76 -10.53 5.79 -0.29
C VAL A 76 -9.77 5.90 -1.63
N GLN A 77 -8.90 4.93 -1.94
CA GLN A 77 -7.97 5.00 -3.09
C GLN A 77 -8.72 5.21 -4.41
N ASN A 78 -9.79 4.44 -4.59
CA ASN A 78 -10.78 4.67 -5.63
C ASN A 78 -11.97 5.46 -5.04
N PRO A 79 -12.07 6.78 -5.23
CA PRO A 79 -13.15 7.57 -4.68
C PRO A 79 -14.51 7.27 -5.34
N LEU A 80 -14.56 6.54 -6.47
CA LEU A 80 -15.81 6.17 -7.14
C LEU A 80 -16.58 5.08 -6.38
N ASN A 81 -15.90 4.29 -5.53
CA ASN A 81 -16.53 3.33 -4.63
C ASN A 81 -15.71 3.19 -3.34
N ILE A 82 -16.11 3.93 -2.31
CA ILE A 82 -15.48 3.92 -0.99
C ILE A 82 -16.24 2.91 -0.09
N PRO A 83 -15.58 1.83 0.39
CA PRO A 83 -16.23 0.86 1.28
C PRO A 83 -16.19 1.33 2.74
N LEU A 84 -17.33 1.21 3.43
CA LEU A 84 -17.45 1.44 4.87
C LEU A 84 -18.16 0.25 5.54
N PHE A 85 -17.57 -0.29 6.61
CA PHE A 85 -18.16 -1.35 7.43
C PHE A 85 -18.65 -0.81 8.77
N SER A 86 -19.83 -1.24 9.24
CA SER A 86 -20.27 -1.03 10.61
C SER A 86 -20.52 -2.36 11.32
N GLU A 87 -19.65 -2.67 12.28
CA GLU A 87 -19.80 -3.79 13.20
C GLU A 87 -21.09 -3.67 14.03
N ASN A 88 -21.37 -2.48 14.58
CA ASN A 88 -22.54 -2.26 15.43
C ASN A 88 -23.88 -2.41 14.67
N ALA A 89 -23.92 -1.99 13.41
CA ALA A 89 -25.12 -2.13 12.58
C ALA A 89 -25.12 -3.39 11.71
N GLN A 90 -24.07 -4.23 11.76
CA GLN A 90 -23.94 -5.45 10.95
C GLN A 90 -24.27 -5.19 9.46
N GLU A 91 -23.66 -4.15 8.89
CA GLU A 91 -23.89 -3.75 7.50
C GLU A 91 -22.65 -3.16 6.83
N MET A 92 -22.56 -3.36 5.51
CA MET A 92 -21.59 -2.72 4.64
C MET A 92 -22.28 -1.62 3.82
N LYS A 93 -21.61 -0.49 3.67
CA LYS A 93 -22.01 0.61 2.79
C LYS A 93 -20.93 0.92 1.78
N PHE A 94 -21.37 1.41 0.63
CA PHE A 94 -20.54 1.87 -0.46
C PHE A 94 -21.00 3.29 -0.83
N ILE A 95 -20.06 4.23 -0.95
CA ILE A 95 -20.37 5.63 -1.29
C ILE A 95 -19.55 6.11 -2.49
N ASP A 96 -20.11 7.09 -3.23
CA ASP A 96 -19.45 7.71 -4.38
C ASP A 96 -18.49 8.85 -3.99
N GLN A 97 -17.83 9.42 -5.01
CA GLN A 97 -16.88 10.52 -4.87
C GLN A 97 -17.49 11.84 -4.35
N ASN A 98 -18.83 11.94 -4.38
CA ASN A 98 -19.64 13.08 -3.95
C ASN A 98 -20.20 12.89 -2.52
N MET A 99 -19.92 11.75 -1.88
CA MET A 99 -20.43 11.34 -0.57
C MET A 99 -21.92 10.90 -0.56
N ASN A 100 -22.43 10.39 -1.68
CA ASN A 100 -23.75 9.72 -1.76
C ASN A 100 -23.63 8.22 -1.48
N GLU A 101 -24.61 7.63 -0.80
CA GLU A 101 -24.72 6.18 -0.65
C GLU A 101 -25.21 5.53 -1.96
N ILE A 102 -24.37 4.67 -2.56
CA ILE A 102 -24.66 3.99 -3.84
C ILE A 102 -25.11 2.53 -3.66
N GLN A 103 -24.71 1.88 -2.57
CA GLN A 103 -25.13 0.52 -2.24
C GLN A 103 -24.99 0.25 -0.74
N LYS A 104 -25.92 -0.53 -0.19
CA LYS A 104 -25.91 -1.06 1.19
C LYS A 104 -26.15 -2.57 1.17
N ILE A 105 -25.54 -3.28 2.11
CA ILE A 105 -25.70 -4.73 2.33
C ILE A 105 -25.90 -4.96 3.83
N ASP A 106 -26.98 -5.63 4.21
CA ASP A 106 -27.26 -6.03 5.60
C ASP A 106 -26.84 -7.49 5.83
N PHE A 107 -26.20 -7.77 6.96
CA PHE A 107 -25.71 -9.10 7.33
C PHE A 107 -26.57 -9.82 8.39
N LYS A 108 -27.44 -9.10 9.12
CA LYS A 108 -28.10 -9.56 10.37
C LYS A 108 -28.91 -10.85 10.27
N GLN A 109 -29.38 -11.20 9.07
CA GLN A 109 -30.22 -12.38 8.81
C GLN A 109 -29.51 -13.46 7.98
N LYS A 110 -28.23 -13.25 7.63
CA LYS A 110 -27.47 -14.08 6.67
C LYS A 110 -26.26 -14.77 7.28
N PHE A 111 -25.65 -14.13 8.28
CA PHE A 111 -24.42 -14.58 8.92
C PHE A 111 -24.54 -14.49 10.45
N GLY A 112 -23.54 -14.99 11.16
CA GLY A 112 -23.35 -14.65 12.58
C GLY A 112 -22.87 -13.21 12.76
N PHE A 113 -22.30 -12.91 13.92
CA PHE A 113 -21.71 -11.60 14.19
C PHE A 113 -20.44 -11.40 13.33
N ILE A 114 -20.57 -10.63 12.25
CA ILE A 114 -19.45 -10.21 11.43
C ILE A 114 -18.64 -9.18 12.22
N ARG A 115 -17.39 -9.50 12.51
CA ARG A 115 -16.47 -8.68 13.30
C ARG A 115 -15.56 -7.81 12.42
N MET A 116 -15.29 -8.24 11.19
CA MET A 116 -14.66 -7.42 10.14
C MET A 116 -15.22 -7.80 8.76
N ALA A 117 -15.28 -6.84 7.86
CA ALA A 117 -15.57 -7.04 6.45
C ALA A 117 -14.53 -6.32 5.57
N TYR A 118 -14.13 -6.95 4.47
CA TYR A 118 -13.19 -6.42 3.48
C TYR A 118 -13.76 -6.63 2.07
N ALA A 119 -14.04 -5.55 1.35
CA ALA A 119 -14.36 -5.59 -0.07
C ALA A 119 -13.08 -5.78 -0.89
N GLU A 120 -13.01 -6.86 -1.67
CA GLU A 120 -11.90 -7.12 -2.60
C GLU A 120 -12.13 -6.43 -3.95
N ASP A 121 -13.37 -6.46 -4.43
CA ASP A 121 -13.79 -5.90 -5.72
C ASP A 121 -15.22 -5.29 -5.64
N LEU A 122 -15.87 -5.11 -6.79
CA LEU A 122 -17.22 -4.54 -6.90
C LEU A 122 -18.36 -5.56 -6.71
N GLN A 123 -18.06 -6.81 -6.34
CA GLN A 123 -19.00 -7.93 -6.27
C GLN A 123 -18.82 -8.83 -5.04
N GLN A 124 -17.64 -8.85 -4.41
CA GLN A 124 -17.22 -9.80 -3.38
C GLN A 124 -16.79 -9.11 -2.08
N LEU A 125 -17.19 -9.73 -0.97
CA LEU A 125 -16.77 -9.39 0.38
C LEU A 125 -16.13 -10.61 1.05
N TRP A 126 -15.03 -10.38 1.75
CA TRP A 126 -14.50 -11.28 2.75
C TRP A 126 -15.04 -10.85 4.11
N LEU A 127 -15.87 -11.70 4.72
CA LEU A 127 -16.53 -11.47 6.00
C LEU A 127 -15.90 -12.39 7.04
N LEU A 128 -15.55 -11.84 8.20
CA LEU A 128 -14.99 -12.59 9.31
C LEU A 128 -16.03 -12.72 10.43
N ASP A 129 -16.63 -13.90 10.54
CA ASP A 129 -17.72 -14.24 11.47
C ASP A 129 -17.16 -14.79 12.79
N ASP A 130 -17.35 -14.04 13.87
CA ASP A 130 -16.90 -14.38 15.23
C ASP A 130 -17.83 -15.39 15.92
N SER A 131 -19.09 -15.50 15.49
CA SER A 131 -20.05 -16.46 16.04
C SER A 131 -19.85 -17.87 15.48
N THR A 132 -19.47 -18.00 14.21
CA THR A 132 -19.19 -19.31 13.58
C THR A 132 -17.69 -19.64 13.49
N LYS A 133 -16.81 -18.68 13.81
CA LYS A 133 -15.34 -18.77 13.67
C LYS A 133 -14.92 -19.09 12.23
N ARG A 134 -15.41 -18.29 11.28
CA ARG A 134 -15.20 -18.51 9.85
C ARG A 134 -14.78 -17.25 9.10
N LEU A 135 -13.92 -17.45 8.10
CA LEU A 135 -13.70 -16.50 7.03
C LEU A 135 -14.58 -16.90 5.84
N ILE A 136 -15.51 -16.03 5.46
CA ILE A 136 -16.54 -16.26 4.45
C ILE A 136 -16.26 -15.39 3.24
N GLN A 137 -16.19 -15.99 2.04
CA GLN A 137 -16.15 -15.28 0.77
C GLN A 137 -17.57 -15.20 0.23
N TYR A 138 -18.13 -14.00 0.12
CA TYR A 138 -19.55 -13.77 -0.20
C TYR A 138 -19.70 -12.85 -1.42
N ASN A 139 -20.40 -13.33 -2.44
CA ASN A 139 -20.81 -12.53 -3.60
C ASN A 139 -22.10 -11.77 -3.25
N PHE A 140 -21.99 -10.45 -3.12
CA PHE A 140 -23.10 -9.58 -2.75
C PHE A 140 -23.94 -9.07 -3.93
N ARG A 141 -23.60 -9.45 -5.17
CA ARG A 141 -24.45 -9.22 -6.36
C ARG A 141 -25.49 -10.32 -6.51
N ASN A 142 -25.07 -11.56 -6.26
CA ASN A 142 -25.86 -12.77 -6.49
C ASN A 142 -26.46 -13.36 -5.20
N ASP A 143 -26.10 -12.79 -4.04
CA ASP A 143 -26.51 -13.27 -2.70
C ASP A 143 -26.03 -14.70 -2.39
N THR A 144 -24.77 -15.00 -2.73
CA THR A 144 -24.20 -16.36 -2.59
C THR A 144 -22.89 -16.37 -1.81
N THR A 145 -22.79 -17.29 -0.84
CA THR A 145 -21.48 -17.67 -0.26
C THR A 145 -20.73 -18.49 -1.29
N ILE A 146 -19.55 -18.02 -1.72
CA ILE A 146 -18.66 -18.71 -2.65
C ILE A 146 -17.84 -19.77 -1.91
N ASN A 147 -17.20 -19.36 -0.81
CA ASN A 147 -16.36 -20.21 0.04
C ASN A 147 -16.55 -19.85 1.51
N SER A 148 -16.26 -20.79 2.41
CA SER A 148 -16.30 -20.54 3.85
C SER A 148 -15.30 -21.43 4.59
N TYR A 149 -14.26 -20.82 5.14
CA TYR A 149 -13.13 -21.50 5.78
C TYR A 149 -13.20 -21.39 7.30
N PRO A 150 -12.87 -22.45 8.07
CA PRO A 150 -12.64 -22.33 9.52
C PRO A 150 -11.48 -21.36 9.79
N PHE A 151 -11.67 -20.38 10.67
CA PHE A 151 -10.70 -19.31 10.93
C PHE A 151 -10.88 -18.75 12.35
N ASP A 152 -10.29 -19.43 13.34
CA ASP A 152 -10.47 -19.13 14.77
C ASP A 152 -9.30 -18.28 15.32
N ILE A 153 -9.32 -16.98 15.02
CA ILE A 153 -8.38 -16.02 15.63
C ILE A 153 -8.90 -15.48 16.96
N SER A 154 -7.99 -14.98 17.80
CA SER A 154 -8.38 -13.96 18.78
C SER A 154 -8.78 -12.69 18.04
N PHE A 155 -9.96 -12.18 18.38
CA PHE A 155 -10.53 -10.93 17.86
C PHE A 155 -10.20 -9.72 18.77
N GLU A 156 -9.37 -9.93 19.79
CA GLU A 156 -8.82 -8.87 20.66
C GLU A 156 -7.92 -7.93 19.87
N ASP A 157 -8.11 -6.61 20.05
CA ASP A 157 -7.35 -5.57 19.36
C ASP A 157 -7.29 -5.71 17.81
N LEU A 158 -8.24 -6.43 17.18
CA LEU A 158 -8.34 -6.58 15.72
C LEU A 158 -8.69 -5.24 15.07
N MET A 159 -7.74 -4.68 14.31
CA MET A 159 -7.85 -3.37 13.67
C MET A 159 -8.23 -3.49 12.19
N ASP A 160 -7.70 -4.49 11.46
CA ASP A 160 -8.00 -4.66 10.04
C ASP A 160 -7.81 -6.08 9.51
N ILE A 161 -8.45 -6.38 8.37
CA ILE A 161 -8.23 -7.59 7.57
C ILE A 161 -8.04 -7.21 6.09
N LEU A 162 -7.25 -7.99 5.38
CA LEU A 162 -7.05 -7.91 3.93
C LEU A 162 -6.91 -9.35 3.41
N VAL A 163 -7.58 -9.68 2.30
CA VAL A 163 -7.38 -10.94 1.59
C VAL A 163 -6.83 -10.64 0.21
N TYR A 164 -5.75 -11.33 -0.17
CA TYR A 164 -5.06 -11.17 -1.45
C TYR A 164 -4.16 -12.40 -1.71
N GLU A 165 -4.08 -12.88 -2.95
CA GLU A 165 -3.29 -14.07 -3.34
C GLU A 165 -3.50 -15.31 -2.46
N ASN A 166 -4.75 -15.61 -2.07
CA ASN A 166 -5.11 -16.71 -1.14
C ASN A 166 -4.42 -16.64 0.25
N LYS A 167 -3.96 -15.44 0.64
CA LYS A 167 -3.38 -15.14 1.94
C LYS A 167 -4.31 -14.20 2.70
N VAL A 168 -4.47 -14.45 4.00
CA VAL A 168 -5.30 -13.66 4.91
C VAL A 168 -4.38 -12.85 5.80
N TYR A 169 -4.38 -11.54 5.59
CA TYR A 169 -3.60 -10.58 6.35
C TYR A 169 -4.47 -10.05 7.48
N ILE A 170 -3.99 -10.18 8.72
CA ILE A 170 -4.68 -9.80 9.95
C ILE A 170 -3.84 -8.73 10.65
N LEU A 171 -4.43 -7.55 10.88
CA LEU A 171 -3.82 -6.45 11.60
C LEU A 171 -4.46 -6.30 12.97
N THR A 172 -3.63 -6.36 14.01
CA THR A 172 -4.00 -5.94 15.36
C THR A 172 -3.24 -4.67 15.74
N ARG A 173 -3.57 -4.01 16.85
CA ARG A 173 -2.78 -2.88 17.35
C ARG A 173 -1.28 -3.20 17.50
N LYS A 174 -0.98 -4.43 17.92
CA LYS A 174 0.34 -4.87 18.42
C LYS A 174 1.12 -5.77 17.45
N HIS A 175 0.47 -6.30 16.40
CA HIS A 175 1.04 -7.28 15.48
C HIS A 175 0.37 -7.23 14.10
N ILE A 176 1.17 -7.45 13.05
CA ILE A 176 0.71 -7.99 11.77
C ILE A 176 0.85 -9.52 11.80
N ARG A 177 -0.13 -10.24 11.25
CA ARG A 177 -0.08 -11.69 11.00
C ARG A 177 -0.54 -12.00 9.58
N VAL A 178 -0.01 -13.04 8.97
CA VAL A 178 -0.43 -13.54 7.65
C VAL A 178 -0.67 -15.03 7.72
N TYR A 179 -1.79 -15.48 7.19
CA TYR A 179 -2.23 -16.88 7.19
C TYR A 179 -2.56 -17.36 5.78
N THR A 180 -2.62 -18.67 5.56
CA THR A 180 -3.32 -19.26 4.40
C THR A 180 -4.83 -19.19 4.61
N LEU A 181 -5.62 -19.41 3.56
CA LEU A 181 -7.07 -19.66 3.68
C LEU A 181 -7.43 -20.89 4.54
N LYS A 182 -6.47 -21.79 4.82
CA LYS A 182 -6.63 -22.92 5.75
C LYS A 182 -6.25 -22.58 7.20
N PHE A 183 -6.04 -21.30 7.50
CA PHE A 183 -5.62 -20.77 8.81
C PHE A 183 -4.21 -21.19 9.27
N GLU A 184 -3.33 -21.61 8.35
CA GLU A 184 -1.93 -21.91 8.65
C GLU A 184 -1.13 -20.59 8.72
N LYS A 185 -0.46 -20.30 9.85
CA LYS A 185 0.26 -19.02 10.03
C LYS A 185 1.59 -19.00 9.26
N ILE A 186 1.69 -18.10 8.28
CA ILE A 186 2.85 -17.91 7.41
C ILE A 186 3.84 -16.90 8.00
N PHE A 187 3.33 -15.81 8.57
CA PHE A 187 4.14 -14.70 9.07
C PHE A 187 3.51 -14.04 10.30
N GLU A 188 4.35 -13.53 11.20
CA GLU A 188 3.97 -12.68 12.31
C GLU A 188 5.12 -11.72 12.63
N ALA A 189 4.80 -10.45 12.84
CA ALA A 189 5.75 -9.46 13.35
C ALA A 189 5.07 -8.51 14.35
N PRO A 190 5.80 -8.05 15.38
CA PRO A 190 5.32 -6.99 16.25
C PRO A 190 5.16 -5.68 15.46
N LEU A 191 4.26 -4.85 15.94
CA LEU A 191 3.91 -3.54 15.39
C LEU A 191 3.48 -2.64 16.55
N ASP A 192 3.78 -1.35 16.51
CA ASP A 192 3.13 -0.41 17.42
C ASP A 192 1.93 0.28 16.73
N ASN A 193 0.83 0.41 17.46
CA ASN A 193 -0.37 1.15 17.09
C ASN A 193 -0.85 0.99 15.62
N GLY A 194 -0.98 -0.25 15.14
CA GLY A 194 -1.56 -0.54 13.83
C GLY A 194 -2.98 0.02 13.65
N LYS A 195 -3.29 0.56 12.46
CA LYS A 195 -4.60 1.14 12.09
C LYS A 195 -5.29 0.41 10.94
N ARG A 196 -4.65 0.31 9.76
CA ARG A 196 -5.22 -0.31 8.55
C ARG A 196 -4.15 -0.88 7.62
N PHE A 197 -4.55 -1.75 6.70
CA PHE A 197 -3.79 -2.07 5.50
C PHE A 197 -4.05 -1.04 4.39
N ARG A 198 -3.12 -0.92 3.45
CA ARG A 198 -3.30 -0.26 2.15
C ARG A 198 -2.64 -1.13 1.08
N ARG A 199 -3.38 -1.53 0.05
CA ARG A 199 -2.84 -2.34 -1.08
C ARG A 199 -2.56 -1.44 -2.28
N GLU A 200 -1.37 -1.59 -2.85
CA GLU A 200 -0.93 -0.87 -4.04
C GLU A 200 -0.33 -1.89 -5.00
N ASN A 201 -1.17 -2.39 -5.91
CA ASN A 201 -0.92 -3.59 -6.70
C ASN A 201 -0.48 -4.74 -5.77
N ASP A 202 0.71 -5.30 -5.97
CA ASP A 202 1.22 -6.46 -5.22
C ASP A 202 1.97 -6.02 -3.94
N THR A 203 2.07 -4.71 -3.69
CA THR A 203 2.62 -4.16 -2.45
C THR A 203 1.54 -4.00 -1.39
N ILE A 204 1.76 -4.63 -0.23
CA ILE A 204 0.94 -4.44 0.97
C ILE A 204 1.68 -3.52 1.93
N LEU A 205 0.99 -2.46 2.33
CA LEU A 205 1.43 -1.50 3.33
C LEU A 205 0.58 -1.63 4.59
N VAL A 206 1.20 -1.41 5.73
CA VAL A 206 0.57 -1.24 7.04
C VAL A 206 0.67 0.22 7.43
N ILE A 207 -0.48 0.85 7.69
CA ILE A 207 -0.58 2.18 8.27
C ILE A 207 -0.71 2.00 9.79
N ALA A 208 0.21 2.59 10.55
CA ALA A 208 0.14 2.71 12.01
C ALA A 208 -0.28 4.14 12.41
N ASN A 209 -0.18 4.49 13.70
CA ASN A 209 -0.41 5.88 14.14
C ASN A 209 0.54 6.87 13.47
N ASN A 210 1.83 6.54 13.44
CA ASN A 210 2.94 7.47 13.24
C ASN A 210 3.93 6.99 12.14
N SER A 211 3.69 5.82 11.57
CA SER A 211 4.58 5.15 10.62
C SER A 211 3.81 4.36 9.57
N ILE A 212 4.46 4.15 8.42
CA ILE A 212 3.98 3.32 7.32
C ILE A 212 5.07 2.30 7.02
N LEU A 213 4.69 1.02 7.05
CA LEU A 213 5.60 -0.11 6.83
C LEU A 213 5.14 -0.89 5.60
N LYS A 214 6.08 -1.32 4.77
CA LYS A 214 5.83 -2.27 3.68
C LYS A 214 6.05 -3.70 4.19
N TYR A 215 5.10 -4.59 3.95
CA TYR A 215 5.35 -6.03 4.04
C TYR A 215 6.15 -6.48 2.81
N VAL A 216 7.21 -7.22 3.04
CA VAL A 216 8.04 -7.85 2.03
C VAL A 216 8.12 -9.34 2.37
N PRO A 217 7.58 -10.25 1.53
CA PRO A 217 7.72 -11.69 1.74
C PRO A 217 9.18 -12.08 2.02
N GLU A 218 9.36 -13.02 2.95
CA GLU A 218 10.66 -13.54 3.44
C GLU A 218 11.56 -12.52 4.17
N LYS A 219 11.46 -11.22 3.88
CA LYS A 219 12.27 -10.14 4.48
C LYS A 219 11.57 -9.39 5.63
N GLY A 220 10.27 -9.61 5.82
CA GLY A 220 9.49 -9.08 6.94
C GLY A 220 8.93 -7.68 6.70
N MET A 221 9.03 -6.80 7.69
CA MET A 221 8.49 -5.43 7.63
C MET A 221 9.59 -4.41 7.42
N ALA A 222 9.47 -3.57 6.39
CA ALA A 222 10.39 -2.47 6.09
C ALA A 222 9.69 -1.11 6.28
N ILE A 223 10.23 -0.23 7.12
CA ILE A 223 9.68 1.11 7.33
C ILE A 223 9.90 1.95 6.06
N VAL A 224 8.83 2.52 5.50
CA VAL A 224 8.89 3.41 4.33
C VAL A 224 8.67 4.88 4.68
N PHE A 225 7.96 5.15 5.78
CA PHE A 225 7.78 6.47 6.40
C PHE A 225 7.63 6.31 7.93
N GLU A 226 8.19 7.23 8.71
CA GLU A 226 8.02 7.34 10.16
C GLU A 226 8.27 8.80 10.57
N ASP A 227 7.37 9.36 11.37
CA ASP A 227 7.60 10.57 12.17
C ASP A 227 7.08 10.27 13.58
N LYS A 228 7.88 10.49 14.62
CA LYS A 228 7.54 10.03 15.98
C LYS A 228 6.53 10.91 16.70
N ASP A 229 6.35 12.14 16.24
CA ASP A 229 5.42 13.12 16.81
C ASP A 229 4.07 13.14 16.04
N ALA A 230 3.99 12.46 14.89
CA ALA A 230 2.76 12.28 14.13
C ALA A 230 1.71 11.43 14.86
N GLN A 231 0.46 11.91 14.84
CA GLN A 231 -0.70 11.28 15.51
C GLN A 231 -1.52 10.40 14.54
N ILE A 232 -1.53 10.78 13.27
CA ILE A 232 -2.15 10.05 12.16
C ILE A 232 -1.23 10.22 10.95
N VAL A 233 -0.86 9.13 10.29
CA VAL A 233 -0.21 9.15 8.98
C VAL A 233 -1.07 8.48 7.92
N ASP A 234 -0.92 8.87 6.67
CA ASP A 234 -1.40 8.14 5.50
C ASP A 234 -0.52 8.42 4.28
N LYS A 235 -0.87 7.85 3.12
CA LYS A 235 -0.26 8.19 1.85
C LYS A 235 -1.29 8.21 0.72
N ASN A 236 -0.90 8.76 -0.41
CA ASN A 236 -1.47 8.44 -1.71
C ASN A 236 -0.34 8.09 -2.72
N ILE A 237 -0.67 7.90 -3.99
CA ILE A 237 0.35 7.63 -5.04
C ILE A 237 1.40 8.74 -5.24
N LEU A 238 1.18 9.97 -4.75
CA LEU A 238 2.09 11.11 -4.94
C LEU A 238 2.82 11.57 -3.67
N SER A 239 2.25 11.37 -2.48
CA SER A 239 2.78 11.90 -1.20
C SER A 239 2.48 11.04 0.02
N TYR A 240 3.30 11.18 1.06
CA TYR A 240 2.90 10.89 2.44
C TYR A 240 2.21 12.10 3.08
N PHE A 241 1.31 11.84 4.02
CA PHE A 241 0.53 12.82 4.77
C PHE A 241 0.66 12.53 6.25
N GLU A 242 0.77 13.55 7.09
CA GLU A 242 0.74 13.37 8.56
C GLU A 242 -0.08 14.48 9.24
N ILE A 243 -0.79 14.12 10.30
CA ILE A 243 -1.35 15.07 11.27
C ILE A 243 -0.47 15.07 12.51
N ASN A 244 0.15 16.21 12.80
CA ASN A 244 0.89 16.46 14.03
C ASN A 244 0.30 17.73 14.67
N GLY A 245 -0.23 17.59 15.89
CA GLY A 245 -1.07 18.61 16.53
C GLY A 245 -2.34 18.91 15.73
N ASN A 246 -2.59 20.18 15.42
CA ASN A 246 -3.69 20.62 14.54
C ASN A 246 -3.15 21.13 13.19
N LYS A 247 -2.14 20.45 12.63
CA LYS A 247 -1.56 20.75 11.31
C LYS A 247 -1.44 19.46 10.49
N LEU A 248 -1.65 19.60 9.19
CA LEU A 248 -1.39 18.55 8.20
C LEU A 248 -0.14 18.92 7.40
N TYR A 249 0.80 17.98 7.27
CA TYR A 249 2.01 18.13 6.46
C TYR A 249 2.01 17.13 5.29
N LEU A 250 2.73 17.47 4.22
CA LEU A 250 2.69 16.77 2.93
C LEU A 250 4.11 16.54 2.39
N TYR A 251 4.47 15.27 2.19
CA TYR A 251 5.81 14.85 1.73
C TYR A 251 5.73 14.17 0.36
N SER A 252 6.03 14.93 -0.70
CA SER A 252 6.10 14.41 -2.07
C SER A 252 7.12 13.27 -2.20
N LEU A 253 6.67 12.12 -2.72
CA LEU A 253 7.47 10.90 -2.82
C LEU A 253 8.74 11.08 -3.66
N GLU A 254 8.70 11.90 -4.72
CA GLU A 254 9.87 12.24 -5.53
C GLU A 254 10.98 12.92 -4.71
N LYS A 255 10.59 13.86 -3.84
CA LYS A 255 11.54 14.61 -3.01
C LYS A 255 12.13 13.74 -1.91
N VAL A 256 11.33 12.82 -1.36
CA VAL A 256 11.81 11.82 -0.37
C VAL A 256 12.79 10.85 -1.02
N LYS A 257 12.53 10.36 -2.24
CA LYS A 257 13.47 9.52 -3.01
C LYS A 257 14.79 10.26 -3.28
N LYS A 258 14.71 11.49 -3.80
CA LYS A 258 15.91 12.29 -4.13
C LYS A 258 16.80 12.59 -2.92
N ARG A 259 16.23 12.83 -1.73
CA ARG A 259 17.01 12.96 -0.48
C ARG A 259 17.72 11.67 -0.09
N LYS A 260 17.01 10.53 -0.11
CA LYS A 260 17.64 9.23 0.19
C LYS A 260 18.77 8.85 -0.79
N GLN A 261 18.84 9.48 -1.96
CA GLN A 261 19.93 9.33 -2.94
C GLN A 261 21.03 10.42 -2.82
N SER A 262 20.81 11.51 -2.09
CA SER A 262 21.84 12.53 -1.80
C SER A 262 22.60 12.28 -0.48
N ASP A 263 22.04 11.42 0.36
CA ASP A 263 22.55 11.14 1.71
C ASP A 263 23.36 9.84 1.77
N GLU A 264 23.49 9.10 0.66
CA GLU A 264 24.49 8.05 0.46
C GLU A 264 25.83 8.68 0.03
N PRO A 265 26.97 8.35 0.68
CA PRO A 265 28.25 8.93 0.33
C PRO A 265 28.76 8.36 -1.01
N GLU A 266 29.10 9.25 -1.96
CA GLU A 266 29.69 8.87 -3.24
C GLU A 266 30.97 8.04 -3.03
N SER A 267 30.96 6.78 -3.49
CA SER A 267 32.19 6.00 -3.64
C SER A 267 33.06 6.63 -4.74
N GLN A 268 34.37 6.59 -4.53
CA GLN A 268 35.35 7.34 -5.33
C GLN A 268 35.28 7.01 -6.83
N PRO A 269 35.47 7.99 -7.73
CA PRO A 269 35.38 7.76 -9.17
C PRO A 269 36.48 6.82 -9.66
N GLU A 270 36.08 5.80 -10.42
CA GLU A 270 37.02 4.92 -11.14
C GLU A 270 37.80 5.72 -12.20
N VAL A 271 39.09 5.42 -12.34
CA VAL A 271 39.94 6.02 -13.36
C VAL A 271 39.65 5.34 -14.71
N PRO A 272 39.30 6.08 -15.78
CA PRO A 272 38.98 5.48 -17.06
C PRO A 272 40.23 4.86 -17.71
N PRO A 273 40.12 3.65 -18.32
CA PRO A 273 41.26 3.01 -18.98
C PRO A 273 41.64 3.74 -20.27
N GLN A 274 42.84 4.33 -20.29
CA GLN A 274 43.40 4.98 -21.47
C GLN A 274 43.92 3.93 -22.47
N SER A 275 43.61 4.11 -23.76
CA SER A 275 43.89 3.11 -24.80
C SER A 275 45.25 3.29 -25.47
N THR A 276 45.73 2.19 -26.07
CA THR A 276 46.72 2.11 -27.16
C THR A 276 48.06 2.83 -26.99
N GLU A 277 49.13 2.05 -26.83
CA GLU A 277 50.13 1.96 -27.90
C GLU A 277 50.88 0.61 -27.88
N LYS A 278 51.57 0.28 -28.98
CA LYS A 278 52.29 -0.97 -29.21
C LYS A 278 53.59 -0.63 -29.94
N PRO A 279 54.73 -1.28 -29.64
CA PRO A 279 55.25 -2.17 -30.68
C PRO A 279 55.91 -3.48 -30.19
N VAL A 280 55.55 -4.54 -30.91
CA VAL A 280 56.35 -5.72 -31.35
C VAL A 280 57.77 -5.91 -30.79
N GLU A 281 58.02 -7.10 -30.21
CA GLU A 281 59.07 -8.02 -30.71
C GLU A 281 58.71 -9.50 -30.44
N ASN A 282 59.50 -10.46 -30.96
CA ASN A 282 59.07 -11.85 -31.23
C ASN A 282 59.82 -12.91 -30.40
N ALA A 283 59.16 -14.05 -30.10
CA ALA A 283 59.78 -15.39 -29.99
C ALA A 283 58.73 -16.52 -30.00
N ASP A 284 59.10 -17.70 -30.49
CA ASP A 284 58.23 -18.87 -30.72
C ASP A 284 57.81 -19.66 -29.47
N GLY A 285 56.74 -20.48 -29.58
CA GLY A 285 56.41 -21.50 -28.57
C GLY A 285 55.01 -22.12 -28.67
N LYS A 286 54.88 -23.26 -29.35
CA LYS A 286 53.69 -24.14 -29.35
C LYS A 286 54.14 -25.60 -29.47
N PRO A 287 53.34 -26.62 -29.09
CA PRO A 287 52.14 -26.63 -28.25
C PRO A 287 52.32 -27.54 -27.01
N ASN A 288 51.26 -27.73 -26.20
CA ASN A 288 50.83 -29.10 -25.91
C ASN A 288 49.33 -29.18 -25.59
N GLU A 289 48.74 -30.33 -25.86
CA GLU A 289 47.30 -30.59 -25.73
C GLU A 289 46.98 -31.43 -24.50
N THR A 290 45.79 -31.27 -23.91
CA THR A 290 45.09 -32.38 -23.26
C THR A 290 43.57 -32.13 -23.30
N GLU A 291 42.85 -32.83 -24.18
CA GLU A 291 41.40 -32.95 -24.06
C GLU A 291 41.04 -33.91 -22.92
N VAL A 292 39.96 -33.61 -22.18
CA VAL A 292 39.16 -34.64 -21.48
C VAL A 292 37.67 -34.41 -21.76
N LYS A 293 37.11 -35.30 -22.59
CA LYS A 293 35.67 -35.54 -22.83
C LYS A 293 35.03 -36.17 -21.57
N LYS A 294 33.71 -36.22 -21.29
CA LYS A 294 32.41 -36.05 -22.01
C LYS A 294 31.29 -35.90 -20.92
N GLN A 295 29.99 -35.61 -21.14
CA GLN A 295 29.15 -35.30 -22.31
C GLN A 295 28.13 -34.14 -21.99
N PRO A 296 26.78 -34.25 -21.81
CA PRO A 296 25.91 -33.04 -21.72
C PRO A 296 24.91 -32.99 -20.52
N SER A 297 24.02 -31.99 -20.52
CA SER A 297 22.65 -32.04 -20.00
C SER A 297 21.72 -31.21 -20.92
N ASP A 298 20.45 -31.60 -21.07
CA ASP A 298 19.66 -31.24 -22.26
C ASP A 298 19.03 -29.85 -22.29
N ASN A 299 18.90 -29.32 -23.51
CA ASN A 299 18.46 -27.96 -23.82
C ASN A 299 16.92 -27.83 -23.92
N THR A 300 16.20 -28.47 -23.00
CA THR A 300 14.73 -28.67 -23.06
C THR A 300 13.93 -27.37 -22.88
N LEU A 301 14.51 -26.35 -22.25
CA LEU A 301 13.84 -25.09 -21.92
C LEU A 301 13.79 -24.09 -23.09
N GLY A 302 14.75 -24.15 -24.03
CA GLY A 302 14.82 -23.22 -25.16
C GLY A 302 13.65 -23.37 -26.14
N LYS A 303 13.38 -24.61 -26.57
CA LYS A 303 12.31 -24.90 -27.54
C LYS A 303 10.91 -24.47 -27.07
N LEU A 304 10.62 -24.66 -25.78
CA LEU A 304 9.35 -24.26 -25.18
C LEU A 304 9.11 -22.72 -25.18
N ILE A 305 10.13 -21.92 -25.47
CA ILE A 305 10.05 -20.45 -25.58
C ILE A 305 9.88 -20.03 -27.05
N GLU A 306 10.51 -20.73 -28.00
CA GLU A 306 10.30 -20.54 -29.44
C GLU A 306 8.88 -20.97 -29.84
N ASP A 307 8.46 -22.19 -29.47
CA ASP A 307 7.12 -22.74 -29.77
C ASP A 307 5.98 -21.85 -29.23
N ALA A 308 6.21 -21.15 -28.12
CA ALA A 308 5.24 -20.23 -27.51
C ALA A 308 5.16 -18.86 -28.23
N SER A 309 6.21 -18.49 -28.97
CA SER A 309 6.32 -17.18 -29.64
C SER A 309 5.63 -17.20 -31.01
N GLU A 310 5.75 -18.28 -31.78
CA GLU A 310 5.06 -18.42 -33.07
C GLU A 310 3.53 -18.47 -32.92
N VAL A 311 3.03 -19.13 -31.87
CA VAL A 311 1.59 -19.18 -31.58
C VAL A 311 0.99 -17.81 -31.24
N GLN A 312 1.78 -16.90 -30.67
CA GLN A 312 1.34 -15.52 -30.42
C GLN A 312 1.36 -14.64 -31.67
N THR A 313 2.27 -14.85 -32.63
CA THR A 313 2.31 -14.06 -33.87
C THR A 313 1.20 -14.45 -34.85
N GLU A 314 0.93 -15.75 -35.04
CA GLU A 314 -0.22 -16.20 -35.87
C GLU A 314 -1.58 -15.69 -35.36
N ALA A 315 -1.72 -15.56 -34.04
CA ALA A 315 -2.97 -15.11 -33.42
C ALA A 315 -3.25 -13.61 -33.64
N VAL A 316 -2.20 -12.79 -33.79
CA VAL A 316 -2.32 -11.34 -34.04
C VAL A 316 -2.61 -11.04 -35.51
N GLU A 317 -1.99 -11.78 -36.44
CA GLU A 317 -2.16 -11.52 -37.88
C GLU A 317 -3.59 -11.84 -38.39
N LYS A 318 -4.30 -12.76 -37.71
CA LYS A 318 -5.72 -13.09 -37.91
C LYS A 318 -6.72 -12.10 -37.29
N LEU A 319 -6.25 -11.02 -36.65
CA LEU A 319 -7.09 -9.96 -36.06
C LEU A 319 -6.94 -8.60 -36.77
N ILE A 320 -6.12 -8.52 -37.82
CA ILE A 320 -5.74 -7.26 -38.49
C ILE A 320 -6.09 -7.25 -39.99
N ASN A 321 -6.50 -8.39 -40.57
CA ASN A 321 -6.99 -8.53 -41.95
C ASN A 321 -8.49 -8.89 -41.99
#